data_AF-A0A0C9VKM9-F1
#
_entry.id   AF-A0A0C9VKM9-F1
#
_cell.length_a   1.000
_cell.length_b   1.000
_cell.length_c   1.000
_cell.angle_alpha   90.00
_cell.angle_beta   90.00
_cell.angle_gamma   90.00
#
_symmetry.space_group_name_H-M   'P 1'
#
loop_
_entity.id
_entity.type
_entity.pdbx_description
1 polymer ?
#
loop_
_entity_poly.entity_id
_entity_poly.type
_entity_poly.pdbx_seq_one_letter_code
_entity_poly.pdbx_strand_id
1 'polypeptide(L)' 'ASSTDTERAFSDGHREVNFMQHNTSSQTFKSEMAVGSWDGTPLFPDIRRAVQIIENKSRRNP' A
#
# COMPACT_ATOMS: atom_id res chain seq x y z
N ALA A 1 21.25 -6.07 -14.09
CA ALA A 1 20.05 -6.92 -13.93
C ALA A 1 20.11 -8.03 -14.97
N SER A 2 20.08 -9.28 -14.54
CA SER A 2 19.90 -10.45 -15.40
C SER A 2 18.42 -10.84 -15.41
N SER A 3 17.92 -11.56 -16.42
CA SER A 3 16.52 -12.01 -16.47
C SER A 3 16.07 -12.74 -15.19
N THR A 4 16.98 -13.49 -14.57
CA THR A 4 16.75 -14.20 -13.30
C THR A 4 16.61 -13.27 -12.10
N ASP A 5 17.27 -12.11 -12.12
CA ASP A 5 17.19 -11.09 -11.07
C ASP A 5 15.81 -10.40 -11.11
N THR A 6 15.33 -10.10 -12.32
CA THR A 6 13.98 -9.58 -12.56
C THR A 6 12.89 -10.56 -12.14
N GLU A 7 13.00 -11.84 -12.55
CA GLU A 7 12.02 -12.88 -12.19
C GLU A 7 11.96 -13.12 -10.68
N ARG A 8 13.11 -13.07 -9.99
CA ARG A 8 13.17 -13.18 -8.53
C ARG A 8 12.44 -12.02 -7.88
N ALA A 9 12.70 -10.77 -8.30
CA ALA A 9 12.03 -9.60 -7.75
C ALA A 9 10.50 -9.65 -7.94
N PHE A 10 10.03 -10.11 -9.11
CA PHE A 10 8.59 -10.33 -9.33
C PHE A 10 8.02 -11.44 -8.45
N SER A 11 8.73 -12.56 -8.31
CA SER A 11 8.28 -13.70 -7.50
C SER A 11 8.20 -13.35 -6.02
N ASP A 12 9.20 -12.61 -5.51
CA ASP A 12 9.24 -12.16 -4.13
C ASP A 12 8.11 -11.16 -3.85
N GLY A 13 7.90 -10.18 -4.75
CA GLY A 13 6.78 -9.25 -4.64
C GLY A 13 5.41 -9.94 -4.70
N HIS A 14 5.23 -10.92 -5.60
CA HIS A 14 3.98 -11.67 -5.70
C HIS A 14 3.71 -12.50 -4.43
N ARG A 15 4.76 -13.09 -3.85
CA ARG A 15 4.66 -13.85 -2.60
C ARG A 15 4.26 -12.95 -1.43
N GLU A 16 4.85 -11.76 -1.33
CA GLU A 16 4.51 -10.77 -0.30
C GLU A 16 3.04 -10.32 -0.41
N VAL A 17 2.60 -9.98 -1.63
CA VAL A 17 1.21 -9.60 -1.90
C VAL A 17 0.23 -10.73 -1.57
N ASN A 18 0.55 -11.98 -1.92
CA ASN A 18 -0.30 -13.12 -1.62
C ASN A 18 -0.37 -13.41 -0.10
N PHE A 19 0.75 -13.26 0.61
CA PHE A 19 0.80 -13.40 2.06
C PHE A 19 -0.09 -12.35 2.75
N MET A 20 0.00 -11.09 2.32
CA MET A 20 -0.85 -10.02 2.83
C MET A 20 -2.33 -10.30 2.54
N GLN A 21 -2.68 -10.76 1.33
CA GLN A 21 -4.06 -11.05 0.97
C GLN A 21 -4.68 -12.15 1.84
N HIS A 22 -3.95 -13.23 2.14
CA HIS A 22 -4.48 -14.32 2.94
C HIS A 22 -4.57 -14.01 4.44
N ASN A 23 -3.74 -13.09 4.93
CA ASN A 23 -3.70 -12.71 6.35
C ASN A 23 -4.62 -11.53 6.70
N THR A 24 -5.18 -10.85 5.70
CA THR A 24 -5.95 -9.62 5.85
C THR A 24 -7.31 -9.73 5.17
N SER A 25 -8.32 -9.00 5.65
CA SER A 25 -9.63 -8.99 4.98
C SER A 25 -9.51 -8.46 3.54
N SER A 26 -10.30 -8.98 2.59
CA SER A 26 -10.24 -8.55 1.19
C SER A 26 -10.42 -7.03 1.01
N GLN A 27 -11.24 -6.40 1.82
CA GLN A 27 -11.46 -4.95 1.77
C GLN A 27 -10.22 -4.18 2.25
N THR A 28 -9.64 -4.60 3.38
CA THR A 28 -8.42 -3.99 3.93
C THR A 28 -7.27 -4.12 2.93
N PHE A 29 -7.07 -5.30 2.35
CA PHE A 29 -6.02 -5.53 1.34
C PHE A 29 -6.18 -4.62 0.12
N LYS A 30 -7.41 -4.47 -0.42
CA LYS A 30 -7.68 -3.56 -1.54
C LYS A 30 -7.40 -2.10 -1.19
N SER A 31 -7.73 -1.68 0.04
CA SER A 31 -7.45 -0.33 0.51
C SER A 31 -5.95 -0.05 0.64
N GLU A 32 -5.18 -0.99 1.19
CA GLU A 32 -3.72 -0.85 1.32
C GLU A 32 -3.03 -0.77 -0.04
N MET A 33 -3.40 -1.66 -0.97
CA MET A 33 -2.88 -1.62 -2.35
C MET A 33 -3.23 -0.31 -3.07
N ALA A 34 -4.46 0.19 -2.90
CA ALA A 34 -4.88 1.45 -3.52
C ALA A 34 -4.07 2.65 -2.98
N VAL A 35 -3.92 2.77 -1.66
CA VAL A 35 -3.13 3.83 -1.03
C VAL A 35 -1.66 3.74 -1.45
N GLY A 36 -1.09 2.53 -1.42
CA GLY A 36 0.29 2.30 -1.87
C GLY A 36 0.51 2.65 -3.34
N SER A 37 -0.46 2.34 -4.22
CA SER A 37 -0.38 2.66 -5.64
C SER A 37 -0.47 4.16 -5.96
N TRP A 38 -1.03 4.95 -5.04
CA TRP A 38 -1.14 6.40 -5.21
C TRP A 38 0.10 7.13 -4.70
N ASP A 39 0.88 6.54 -3.78
CA ASP A 39 2.07 7.16 -3.21
C ASP A 39 3.09 7.57 -4.29
N GLY A 40 3.53 8.83 -4.24
CA GLY A 40 4.41 9.42 -5.25
C GLY A 40 3.73 9.79 -6.57
N THR A 41 2.42 9.56 -6.73
CA THR A 41 1.65 10.04 -7.88
C THR A 41 1.01 11.41 -7.60
N PRO A 42 0.56 12.16 -8.64
CA PRO A 42 -0.14 13.44 -8.42
C PRO A 42 -1.42 13.34 -7.58
N LEU A 43 -2.01 12.13 -7.46
CA LEU A 43 -3.19 11.88 -6.66
C LEU A 43 -2.87 11.79 -5.16
N PHE A 44 -1.64 11.38 -4.83
CA PHE A 44 -1.17 11.28 -3.45
C PHE A 44 0.32 11.61 -3.36
N PRO A 45 0.65 12.92 -3.51
CA PRO A 45 2.02 13.37 -3.67
C PRO A 45 2.81 13.35 -2.36
N ASP A 46 2.14 13.30 -1.20
CA ASP A 46 2.78 13.27 0.11
C ASP A 46 1.93 12.51 1.14
N ILE A 47 2.45 11.36 1.58
CA ILE A 47 1.89 10.53 2.66
C ILE A 47 1.64 11.34 3.94
N ARG A 48 2.43 12.37 4.23
CA ARG A 48 2.26 13.22 5.43
C ARG A 48 0.91 13.92 5.41
N ARG A 49 0.37 14.23 4.23
CA ARG A 49 -0.94 14.85 4.09
C ARG A 49 -2.07 13.90 4.49
N ALA A 50 -2.00 12.61 4.14
CA ALA A 50 -2.97 11.62 4.64
C ALA A 50 -2.90 11.48 6.15
N VAL A 51 -1.70 11.37 6.71
CA VAL A 51 -1.50 11.22 8.16
C VAL A 51 -2.19 12.38 8.89
N GLN A 52 -1.97 13.62 8.45
CA GLN A 52 -2.65 14.80 9.00
C GLN A 52 -4.19 14.72 8.90
N ILE A 53 -4.73 14.26 7.77
CA ILE A 53 -6.19 14.13 7.59
C ILE A 53 -6.75 13.10 8.59
N ILE A 54 -6.08 11.97 8.75
CA ILE A 54 -6.48 10.88 9.66
C ILE A 54 -6.43 11.38 11.12
N GLU A 55 -5.34 12.00 11.55
CA GLU A 55 -5.20 12.58 12.88
C GLU A 55 -6.27 13.64 13.16
N ASN A 56 -6.54 14.51 12.19
CA ASN A 56 -7.58 15.54 12.32
C ASN A 56 -8.99 14.96 12.36
N LYS A 57 -9.22 13.79 11.74
CA LYS A 57 -10.51 13.11 11.80
C LYS A 57 -10.68 12.36 13.12
N SER A 58 -9.64 11.70 13.60
CA SER A 58 -9.60 11.05 14.91
C SER A 58 -9.85 12.06 16.05
N ARG A 59 -9.26 13.25 15.97
CA ARG A 59 -9.49 14.34 16.94
C ARG A 59 -10.90 14.94 16.90
N ARG A 60 -11.63 14.80 15.79
CA ARG A 60 -12.97 15.39 15.59
C ARG A 60 -14.12 14.42 15.88
N ASN A 61 -13.81 13.16 16.19
CA ASN A 61 -14.80 12.14 16.49
C ASN A 61 -14.61 11.72 17.96
N PRO A 62 -15.31 12.37 18.92
CA PRO A 62 -15.27 11.97 20.32
C PRO A 62 -15.83 10.57 20.54
#